data_AF-A0A8S8YRD9-F1
#
_entry.id   AF-A0A8S8YRD9-F1
#
_cell.length_a   1.000
_cell.length_b   1.000
_cell.length_c   1.000
_cell.angle_alpha   90.00
_cell.angle_beta   90.00
_cell.angle_gamma   90.00
#
_symmetry.space_group_name_H-M   'P 1'
#
loop_
_entity.id
_entity.type
_entity.pdbx_description
1 polymer ?
#
loop_
_entity_poly.entity_id
_entity_poly.type
_entity_poly.pdbx_seq_one_letter_code
_entity_poly.pdbx_strand_id
1 'polypeptide(L)'
;MGGTVPGHTTDAVAIRLAVQFEADKCIIATNVAKVHSEDPRENPGAESFDRLTLDELQEIVGPPDHSDAGSSKVVDPVGVGEARGKKDSP
;
A
#
# COMPACT_ATOMS: atom_id res chain seq x y z
N MET A 1 -14.28 -7.45 -2.05
CA MET A 1 -14.79 -6.49 -3.05
C MET A 1 -13.65 -6.24 -4.02
N GLY A 2 -13.87 -6.31 -5.33
CA GLY A 2 -12.83 -6.07 -6.34
C GLY A 2 -12.70 -4.58 -6.70
N GLY A 3 -11.82 -4.26 -7.64
CA GLY A 3 -11.64 -2.90 -8.18
C GLY A 3 -12.96 -2.30 -8.64
N THR A 4 -13.34 -1.17 -8.06
CA THR A 4 -14.63 -0.51 -8.31
C THR A 4 -14.63 0.26 -9.63
N VAL A 5 -13.44 0.65 -10.11
CA VAL A 5 -13.19 1.35 -11.38
C VAL A 5 -11.91 0.74 -11.99
N PRO A 6 -11.82 0.57 -13.33
CA PRO A 6 -10.56 0.20 -13.97
C PRO A 6 -9.43 1.15 -13.54
N GLY A 7 -8.31 0.61 -13.07
CA GLY A 7 -7.21 1.39 -12.49
C GLY A 7 -7.28 1.57 -10.97
N HIS A 8 -8.33 1.08 -10.30
CA HIS A 8 -8.34 0.92 -8.84
C HIS A 8 -8.02 -0.52 -8.46
N THR A 9 -6.91 -0.69 -7.75
CA THR A 9 -6.57 -1.92 -7.06
C THR A 9 -7.44 -2.09 -5.81
N THR A 10 -7.56 -3.33 -5.33
CA THR A 10 -8.54 -3.69 -4.28
C THR A 10 -8.18 -3.09 -2.92
N ASP A 11 -6.89 -3.04 -2.63
CA ASP A 11 -6.27 -2.39 -1.49
C ASP A 11 -6.42 -0.86 -1.52
N ALA A 12 -6.22 -0.19 -2.66
CA ALA A 12 -6.49 1.25 -2.75
C ALA A 12 -7.95 1.57 -2.38
N VAL A 13 -8.92 0.80 -2.87
CA VAL A 13 -10.34 0.96 -2.50
C VAL A 13 -10.58 0.69 -1.01
N ALA A 14 -9.96 -0.35 -0.45
CA ALA A 14 -10.11 -0.67 0.97
C ALA A 14 -9.54 0.43 1.89
N ILE A 15 -8.39 1.00 1.52
CA ILE A 15 -7.76 2.09 2.24
C ILE A 15 -8.61 3.35 2.15
N ARG A 16 -9.08 3.73 0.94
CA ARG A 16 -10.02 4.86 0.76
C ARG A 16 -11.25 4.73 1.64
N LEU A 17 -11.83 3.54 1.68
CA LEU A 17 -13.01 3.28 2.50
C LEU A 17 -12.68 3.48 3.98
N ALA A 18 -11.57 2.93 4.47
CA ALA A 18 -11.13 3.11 5.85
C ALA A 18 -10.88 4.59 6.19
N VAL A 19 -10.23 5.33 5.29
CA VAL A 19 -9.97 6.77 5.42
C VAL A 19 -11.29 7.55 5.46
N GLN A 20 -12.24 7.25 4.58
CA GLN A 20 -13.52 7.94 4.50
C GLN A 20 -14.41 7.70 5.73
N PHE A 21 -14.38 6.50 6.29
CA PHE A 21 -15.18 6.11 7.45
C PHE A 21 -14.46 6.26 8.79
N GLU A 22 -13.27 6.89 8.82
CA GLU A 22 -12.51 7.07 10.07
C GLU A 22 -12.27 5.77 10.83
N ALA A 23 -12.04 4.68 10.10
CA ALA A 23 -11.78 3.40 10.72
C ALA A 23 -10.50 3.46 11.57
N ASP A 24 -10.53 2.90 12.77
CA ASP A 24 -9.36 2.81 13.64
C ASP A 24 -8.21 2.02 13.00
N LYS A 25 -8.55 1.04 12.15
CA LYS A 25 -7.59 0.12 11.51
C LYS A 25 -8.08 -0.31 10.13
N CYS A 26 -7.14 -0.45 9.20
CA CYS A 26 -7.32 -1.10 7.91
C CYS A 26 -6.43 -2.35 7.84
N ILE A 27 -7.00 -3.51 7.50
CA ILE A 27 -6.26 -4.78 7.41
C ILE A 27 -6.25 -5.24 5.96
N ILE A 28 -5.05 -5.31 5.36
CA ILE A 28 -4.83 -5.86 4.03
C ILE A 28 -4.27 -7.29 4.19
N ALA A 29 -5.10 -8.29 3.89
CA ALA A 29 -4.69 -9.68 3.91
C ALA A 29 -4.07 -10.06 2.56
N THR A 30 -2.76 -10.35 2.55
CA THR A 30 -1.99 -10.68 1.35
C THR A 30 -1.35 -12.06 1.48
N ASN A 31 -0.81 -12.60 0.37
CA ASN A 31 -0.15 -13.90 0.31
C ASN A 31 1.33 -13.86 0.70
N VAL A 32 1.88 -12.67 0.98
CA VAL A 32 3.22 -12.49 1.55
C VAL A 32 3.12 -12.23 3.05
N ALA A 33 4.04 -12.81 3.81
CA ALA A 33 3.98 -12.74 5.28
C ALA A 33 4.35 -11.35 5.84
N LYS A 34 5.22 -10.61 5.13
CA LYS A 34 5.73 -9.30 5.53
C LYS A 34 5.95 -8.41 4.32
N VAL A 35 6.02 -7.11 4.56
CA VAL A 35 6.55 -6.14 3.59
C VAL A 35 8.07 -6.26 3.59
N HIS A 36 8.66 -6.29 2.40
CA HIS A 36 10.10 -6.33 2.18
C HIS A 36 10.58 -5.04 1.52
N SER A 37 11.84 -4.67 1.71
CA SER A 37 12.46 -3.49 1.09
C SER A 37 12.48 -3.56 -0.44
N GLU A 38 12.63 -4.76 -0.97
CA GLU A 38 12.70 -5.11 -2.39
C GLU A 38 11.96 -6.43 -2.64
N ASP A 39 11.79 -6.84 -3.90
CA ASP A 39 11.20 -8.16 -4.19
C ASP A 39 12.18 -9.26 -3.72
N PRO A 40 11.82 -10.09 -2.71
CA PRO A 40 12.69 -11.14 -2.20
C PRO A 40 13.00 -12.24 -3.23
N ARG A 41 12.26 -12.29 -4.35
CA ARG A 41 12.53 -13.20 -5.48
C ARG A 41 13.69 -12.71 -6.34
N GLU A 42 13.87 -11.40 -6.44
CA GLU A 42 14.93 -10.76 -7.23
C GLU A 42 16.16 -10.47 -6.37
N ASN A 43 15.94 -10.07 -5.11
CA ASN A 43 16.99 -9.78 -4.14
C ASN A 43 16.85 -10.64 -2.87
N PRO A 44 17.66 -11.70 -2.71
CA PRO A 44 17.67 -12.53 -1.50
C PRO A 44 18.05 -11.77 -0.22
N GLY A 45 18.67 -10.60 -0.33
CA GLY A 45 19.03 -9.72 0.79
C GLY A 45 17.91 -8.76 1.22
N ALA A 46 16.71 -8.85 0.62
CA ALA A 46 15.61 -7.94 0.93
C ALA A 46 15.19 -8.04 2.41
N GLU A 47 15.30 -6.93 3.13
CA GLU A 47 14.95 -6.86 4.54
C GLU A 47 13.43 -6.87 4.73
N SER A 48 12.94 -7.65 5.69
CA SER A 48 11.51 -7.70 6.03
C SER A 48 11.21 -6.79 7.22
N PHE A 49 10.09 -6.07 7.17
CA PHE A 49 9.70 -5.14 8.24
C PHE A 49 8.51 -5.68 9.06
N ASP A 50 8.61 -5.61 10.39
CA ASP A 50 7.50 -5.91 11.30
C ASP A 50 6.58 -4.70 11.55
N ARG A 51 7.14 -3.49 11.44
CA ARG A 51 6.43 -2.22 11.56
C ARG A 51 7.05 -1.22 10.59
N LEU A 52 6.19 -0.46 9.93
CA LEU A 52 6.53 0.65 9.05
C LEU A 52 5.58 1.80 9.34
N THR A 53 6.08 3.01 9.23
CA THR A 53 5.26 4.21 9.09
C THR A 53 4.68 4.29 7.67
N LEU A 54 3.64 5.11 7.49
CA LEU A 54 3.08 5.34 6.15
C LEU A 54 4.08 6.01 5.21
N ASP A 55 5.01 6.80 5.74
CA ASP A 55 6.09 7.44 4.99
C ASP A 55 7.07 6.38 4.46
N GLU A 56 7.57 5.48 5.32
CA GLU A 56 8.47 4.39 4.91
C GLU A 56 7.78 3.40 3.96
N LEU A 57 6.50 3.10 4.20
CA LEU A 57 5.74 2.24 3.29
C LEU A 57 5.63 2.87 1.90
N GLN A 58 5.42 4.20 1.81
CA GLN A 58 5.38 4.92 0.54
C GLN A 58 6.72 4.83 -0.21
N GLU A 59 7.84 4.92 0.49
CA GLU A 59 9.16 4.80 -0.12
C GLU A 59 9.38 3.42 -0.75
N ILE A 60 8.88 2.36 -0.12
CA ILE A 60 8.99 0.97 -0.62
C ILE A 60 8.10 0.74 -1.85
N VAL A 61 6.83 1.18 -1.80
CA VAL A 61 5.88 0.93 -2.89
C VAL A 61 6.08 1.88 -4.08
N GLY A 62 6.80 2.99 -3.87
CA GLY A 62 7.09 3.99 -4.89
C GLY A 62 6.07 5.14 -4.90
N PRO A 63 6.23 6.13 -5.79
CA PRO A 63 5.32 7.28 -5.87
C PRO A 63 3.88 6.84 -6.20
N PRO A 64 2.86 7.62 -5.75
CA PRO A 64 1.44 7.36 -6.03
C PRO A 64 1.09 7.72 -7.48
N ASP A 65 1.76 7.10 -8.43
CA ASP A 65 1.63 7.36 -9.85
C ASP A 65 1.33 6.05 -10.59
N HIS A 66 0.37 6.08 -11.52
CA HIS A 66 -0.04 4.95 -12.35
C HIS A 66 0.95 4.63 -13.48
N SER A 67 2.11 5.28 -13.47
CA SER A 67 3.16 5.15 -14.48
C SER A 67 3.54 3.69 -14.80
N ASP A 68 3.45 2.79 -13.83
CA ASP A 68 3.66 1.34 -14.00
C ASP A 68 2.49 0.51 -13.47
N ALA A 69 1.29 0.73 -14.04
CA ALA A 69 0.15 -0.15 -13.86
C ALA A 69 0.52 -1.60 -14.26
N GLY A 70 0.74 -2.47 -13.28
CA GLY A 70 1.06 -3.90 -13.51
C GLY A 70 2.17 -4.47 -12.65
N SER A 71 2.96 -3.64 -11.96
CA SER A 71 3.88 -4.17 -10.94
C SER A 71 3.09 -4.62 -9.71
N SER A 72 3.13 -5.92 -9.41
CA SER A 72 2.43 -6.51 -8.25
C SER A 72 3.14 -6.11 -6.96
N LYS A 73 2.96 -4.87 -6.51
CA LYS A 73 3.42 -4.40 -5.21
C LYS A 73 2.55 -4.99 -4.09
N VAL A 74 3.09 -5.03 -2.87
CA VAL A 74 2.42 -5.60 -1.70
C VAL A 74 1.18 -4.81 -1.28
N VAL A 75 1.23 -3.48 -1.45
CA VAL A 75 0.14 -2.54 -1.26
C VAL A 75 0.25 -1.48 -2.36
N ASP A 76 -0.88 -0.98 -2.84
CA ASP A 76 -0.98 0.02 -3.88
C ASP A 76 -0.45 1.39 -3.42
N PRO A 77 0.45 2.01 -4.20
CA PRO A 77 1.08 3.27 -3.83
C PRO A 77 0.10 4.45 -3.72
N VAL A 78 -1.01 4.44 -4.46
CA VAL A 78 -2.07 5.45 -4.37
C VAL A 78 -2.82 5.32 -3.06
N GLY A 79 -3.16 4.09 -2.66
CA GLY A 79 -3.81 3.84 -1.38
C GLY A 79 -2.95 4.30 -0.19
N VAL A 80 -1.65 3.99 -0.22
CA VAL A 80 -0.70 4.44 0.81
C VAL A 80 -0.64 5.98 0.87
N GLY A 81 -0.60 6.64 -0.28
CA GLY A 81 -0.56 8.11 -0.36
C GLY A 81 -1.78 8.78 0.26
N GLU A 82 -2.97 8.20 0.10
CA GLU A 82 -4.20 8.74 0.68
C GLU A 82 -4.28 8.52 2.19
N ALA A 83 -3.86 7.36 2.68
CA ALA A 83 -3.73 7.13 4.12
C ALA A 83 -2.75 8.13 4.76
N ARG A 84 -1.64 8.43 4.05
CA ARG A 84 -0.63 9.38 4.49
C ARG A 84 -1.18 10.81 4.52
N GLY A 85 -1.87 11.26 3.48
CA GLY A 85 -2.47 12.61 3.42
C GLY A 85 -3.48 12.91 4.54
N LYS A 86 -4.17 11.87 5.07
CA LYS A 86 -5.05 12.04 6.24
C LYS A 86 -4.28 12.22 7.55
N LYS A 87 -3.10 11.61 7.72
CA LYS A 87 -2.24 11.80 8.91
C LYS A 87 -1.82 13.27 9.07
N ASP A 88 -1.69 14.00 7.97
CA ASP A 88 -1.28 15.41 7.93
C ASP A 88 -2.47 16.40 7.98
N SER A 89 -3.71 15.91 8.01
CA SER A 89 -4.91 16.74 8.17
C SER A 89 -5.20 16.99 9.65
N PRO A 90 -5.50 18.25 10.06
CA PRO A 90 -5.68 18.66 11.46
C PRO A 90 -6.94 18.10 12.12
#